data_AF-A0A1S0TIE4-F1
#
_entry.id   AF-A0A1S0TIE4-F1
#
_cell.length_a   1.000
_cell.length_b   1.000
_cell.length_c   1.000
_cell.angle_alpha   90.00
_cell.angle_beta   90.00
_cell.angle_gamma   90.00
#
_symmetry.space_group_name_H-M   'P 1'
#
loop_
_entity.id
_entity.type
_entity.pdbx_description
1 polymer ?
#
loop_
_entity_poly.entity_id
_entity_poly.type
_entity_poly.pdbx_seq_one_letter_code
_entity_poly.pdbx_strand_id
1 'polypeptide(L)'
;MGTMFEKNEKYSGEAILCAATFCEVNGCSKIAQQVMSYICNIMSSHSGLNSDNITCEVSSASDLKSYDYLTKIAPAVAHLLLSVDGAELFHRVEQAVALLKSNTFWKVKQALIIELPYFIERCASHTDFTALFVVVGSLLAENDMSQRRTFAQQCCVVLEYIVKRVQNRECILSLCKHKDIVETLKKMAIVKSSALLDNLLKCE
;
A
#
# COMPACT_ATOMS: atom_id res chain seq x y z
N MET A 1 -24.96 -10.89 21.52
CA MET A 1 -25.41 -9.87 20.54
C MET A 1 -24.22 -9.38 19.69
N GLY A 2 -23.40 -10.29 19.16
CA GLY A 2 -22.13 -9.96 18.45
C GLY A 2 -22.07 -10.42 16.98
N THR A 3 -23.02 -11.24 16.53
CA THR A 3 -22.94 -11.95 15.24
C THR A 3 -23.49 -11.19 14.04
N MET A 4 -24.31 -10.15 14.24
CA MET A 4 -24.95 -9.42 13.13
C MET A 4 -24.07 -8.30 12.58
N PHE A 5 -23.39 -7.55 13.45
CA PHE A 5 -22.46 -6.49 13.04
C PHE A 5 -21.19 -7.05 12.37
N GLU A 6 -20.61 -8.12 12.92
CA GLU A 6 -19.45 -8.79 12.32
C GLU A 6 -19.76 -9.41 10.95
N LYS A 7 -20.99 -9.94 10.79
CA LYS A 7 -21.49 -10.37 9.48
C LYS A 7 -21.58 -9.19 8.52
N ASN A 8 -22.17 -8.07 8.94
CA ASN A 8 -22.34 -6.89 8.10
C ASN A 8 -21.00 -6.30 7.64
N GLU A 9 -20.00 -6.19 8.53
CA GLU A 9 -18.66 -5.73 8.18
C GLU A 9 -17.95 -6.69 7.23
N LYS A 10 -18.02 -8.00 7.48
CA LYS A 10 -17.46 -9.01 6.56
C LYS A 10 -18.09 -8.93 5.17
N TYR A 11 -19.43 -8.89 5.09
CA TYR A 11 -20.14 -8.76 3.81
C TYR A 11 -19.85 -7.43 3.12
N SER A 12 -19.69 -6.34 3.88
CA SER A 12 -19.33 -5.03 3.32
C SER A 12 -17.90 -4.99 2.78
N GLY A 13 -16.94 -5.65 3.45
CA GLY A 13 -15.57 -5.77 2.97
C GLY A 13 -15.47 -6.60 1.70
N GLU A 14 -16.16 -7.74 1.66
CA GLU A 14 -16.28 -8.57 0.45
C GLU A 14 -16.97 -7.81 -0.69
N ALA A 15 -18.00 -7.02 -0.39
CA ALA A 15 -18.68 -6.20 -1.39
C ALA A 15 -17.77 -5.10 -1.97
N ILE A 16 -16.93 -4.46 -1.15
CA ILE A 16 -15.96 -3.45 -1.61
C ILE A 16 -14.90 -4.08 -2.50
N LEU A 17 -14.36 -5.24 -2.12
CA LEU A 17 -13.41 -5.96 -2.97
C LEU A 17 -14.04 -6.39 -4.28
N CYS A 18 -15.24 -6.97 -4.25
CA CYS A 18 -16.00 -7.32 -5.45
C CYS A 18 -16.26 -6.11 -6.35
N ALA A 19 -16.64 -4.96 -5.77
CA ALA A 19 -16.84 -3.73 -6.53
C ALA A 19 -15.54 -3.23 -7.16
N ALA A 20 -14.41 -3.32 -6.45
CA ALA A 20 -13.10 -2.94 -6.96
C ALA A 20 -12.65 -3.84 -8.12
N THR A 21 -12.74 -5.16 -7.97
CA THR A 21 -12.45 -6.12 -9.04
C THR A 21 -13.39 -5.95 -10.23
N PHE A 22 -14.68 -5.69 -9.98
CA PHE A 22 -15.63 -5.37 -11.05
C PHE A 22 -15.21 -4.11 -11.81
N CYS A 23 -14.78 -3.08 -11.11
CA CYS A 23 -14.30 -1.84 -11.73
C CYS A 23 -13.06 -2.05 -12.58
N GLU A 24 -12.12 -2.88 -12.09
CA GLU A 24 -10.92 -3.24 -12.83
C GLU A 24 -11.29 -3.95 -14.15
N VAL A 25 -12.09 -5.02 -14.06
CA VAL A 25 -12.43 -5.87 -15.22
C VAL A 25 -13.24 -5.11 -16.26
N ASN A 26 -14.11 -4.19 -15.83
CA ASN A 26 -15.06 -3.50 -16.71
C ASN A 26 -14.66 -2.04 -17.03
N GLY A 27 -13.51 -1.55 -16.55
CA GLY A 27 -13.07 -0.18 -16.77
C GLY A 27 -14.03 0.88 -16.21
N CYS A 28 -14.72 0.60 -15.10
CA CYS A 28 -15.72 1.50 -14.52
C CYS A 28 -15.10 2.60 -13.65
N SER A 29 -14.31 3.50 -14.26
CA SER A 29 -13.51 4.51 -13.56
C SER A 29 -14.30 5.40 -12.59
N LYS A 30 -15.53 5.80 -12.93
CA LYS A 30 -16.41 6.61 -12.05
C LYS A 30 -16.77 5.88 -10.75
N ILE A 31 -17.09 4.59 -10.84
CA ILE A 31 -17.41 3.78 -9.66
C ILE A 31 -16.12 3.52 -8.87
N ALA A 32 -15.02 3.23 -9.58
CA ALA A 32 -13.71 3.05 -8.95
C ALA A 32 -13.31 4.27 -8.11
N GLN A 33 -13.53 5.47 -8.63
CA GLN A 33 -13.30 6.74 -7.94
C GLN A 33 -14.14 6.86 -6.66
N GLN A 34 -15.43 6.51 -6.73
CA GLN A 34 -16.32 6.59 -5.57
C GLN A 34 -15.89 5.62 -4.47
N VAL A 35 -15.55 4.38 -4.84
CA VAL A 35 -15.07 3.36 -3.91
C VAL A 35 -13.72 3.77 -3.31
N MET A 36 -12.79 4.27 -4.13
CA MET A 36 -11.48 4.75 -3.67
C MET A 36 -11.62 5.91 -2.68
N SER A 37 -12.47 6.88 -2.98
CA SER A 37 -12.75 7.99 -2.07
C SER A 37 -13.38 7.51 -0.76
N TYR A 38 -14.28 6.54 -0.81
CA TYR A 38 -14.89 5.95 0.38
C TYR A 38 -13.86 5.25 1.27
N ILE A 39 -12.99 4.41 0.69
CA ILE A 39 -11.90 3.74 1.42
C ILE A 39 -10.98 4.78 2.05
N CYS A 40 -10.57 5.80 1.28
CA CYS A 40 -9.68 6.85 1.78
C CYS A 40 -10.32 7.60 2.96
N ASN A 41 -11.58 8.00 2.84
CA ASN A 41 -12.29 8.72 3.88
C ASN A 41 -12.40 7.91 5.18
N ILE A 42 -12.72 6.61 5.09
CA ILE A 42 -12.80 5.75 6.28
C ILE A 42 -11.41 5.59 6.90
N MET A 43 -10.37 5.29 6.10
CA MET A 43 -9.01 5.12 6.61
C MET A 43 -8.48 6.40 7.29
N SER A 44 -8.76 7.57 6.73
CA SER A 44 -8.42 8.88 7.33
C SER A 44 -9.25 9.16 8.59
N SER A 45 -10.52 8.76 8.64
CA SER A 45 -11.36 8.94 9.84
C SER A 45 -10.85 8.12 11.04
N HIS A 46 -10.09 7.06 10.78
CA HIS A 46 -9.47 6.22 11.81
C HIS A 46 -7.98 6.52 12.06
N SER A 47 -7.39 7.54 11.42
CA SER A 47 -5.94 7.85 11.54
C SER A 47 -5.53 8.56 12.85
N GLY A 48 -6.45 8.72 13.81
CA GLY A 48 -6.18 9.31 15.13
C GLY A 48 -5.97 8.30 16.27
N LEU A 49 -6.23 7.01 16.01
CA LEU A 49 -6.08 5.94 17.00
C LEU A 49 -4.65 5.37 16.90
N ASN A 50 -3.64 6.11 17.33
CA ASN A 50 -2.26 5.61 17.35
C ASN A 50 -2.17 4.35 18.23
N SER A 51 -1.91 3.20 17.60
CA SER A 51 -2.07 1.90 18.24
C SER A 51 -0.84 1.00 18.10
N ASP A 52 0.34 1.60 17.98
CA ASP A 52 1.60 0.88 18.24
C ASP A 52 1.66 0.33 19.67
N ASN A 53 0.79 0.84 20.55
CA ASN A 53 0.57 0.43 21.93
C ASN A 53 -0.66 -0.47 22.15
N ILE A 54 -1.21 -1.15 21.14
CA ILE A 54 -2.14 -2.26 21.41
C ILE A 54 -1.32 -3.46 21.91
N THR A 55 -0.84 -3.36 23.13
CA THR A 55 -0.83 -4.52 24.01
C THR A 55 -2.30 -4.92 24.20
N CYS A 56 -2.58 -6.23 24.18
CA CYS A 56 -3.90 -6.85 24.19
C CYS A 56 -4.87 -6.40 25.31
N GLU A 57 -4.48 -5.48 26.19
CA GLU A 57 -5.15 -5.20 27.44
C GLU A 57 -5.95 -3.88 27.47
N VAL A 58 -5.80 -2.95 26.50
CA VAL A 58 -6.48 -1.63 26.56
C VAL A 58 -7.10 -1.15 25.24
N SER A 59 -7.11 -1.94 24.16
CA SER A 59 -7.89 -1.57 22.97
C SER A 59 -9.37 -1.88 23.17
N SER A 60 -10.25 -0.90 23.01
CA SER A 60 -11.69 -1.14 23.05
C SER A 60 -12.07 -2.14 21.94
N ALA A 61 -13.05 -3.02 22.20
CA ALA A 61 -13.47 -4.02 21.21
C ALA A 61 -13.95 -3.38 19.88
N SER A 62 -14.37 -2.11 19.91
CA SER A 62 -14.71 -1.30 18.74
C SER A 62 -13.51 -0.90 17.89
N ASP A 63 -12.37 -0.57 18.51
CA ASP A 63 -11.15 -0.19 17.77
C ASP A 63 -10.59 -1.41 17.04
N LEU A 64 -10.58 -2.57 17.70
CA LEU A 64 -10.10 -3.82 17.12
C LEU A 64 -10.94 -4.26 15.91
N LYS A 65 -12.28 -4.11 15.98
CA LYS A 65 -13.20 -4.38 14.87
C LYS A 65 -13.02 -3.42 13.70
N SER A 66 -12.82 -2.14 14.00
CA SER A 66 -12.53 -1.13 12.97
C SER A 66 -11.25 -1.48 12.21
N TYR A 67 -10.19 -1.95 12.89
CA TYR A 67 -8.96 -2.37 12.21
C TYR A 67 -9.11 -3.63 11.38
N ASP A 68 -9.85 -4.63 11.86
CA ASP A 68 -10.13 -5.85 11.08
C ASP A 68 -10.86 -5.51 9.77
N TYR A 69 -11.89 -4.65 9.85
CA TYR A 69 -12.57 -4.14 8.65
C TYR A 69 -11.63 -3.36 7.72
N LEU A 70 -10.81 -2.46 8.26
CA LEU A 70 -9.84 -1.70 7.47
C LEU A 70 -8.82 -2.59 6.76
N THR A 71 -8.30 -3.63 7.43
CA THR A 71 -7.39 -4.60 6.82
C THR A 71 -8.03 -5.40 5.69
N LYS A 72 -9.35 -5.61 5.72
CA LYS A 72 -10.10 -6.32 4.68
C LYS A 72 -10.34 -5.46 3.44
N ILE A 73 -10.51 -4.15 3.59
CA ILE A 73 -10.80 -3.25 2.46
C ILE A 73 -9.54 -2.64 1.84
N ALA A 74 -8.44 -2.54 2.58
CA ALA A 74 -7.19 -1.94 2.08
C ALA A 74 -6.67 -2.59 0.77
N PRO A 75 -6.72 -3.92 0.58
CA PRO A 75 -6.30 -4.55 -0.69
C PRO A 75 -7.09 -4.08 -1.92
N ALA A 76 -8.37 -3.68 -1.74
CA ALA A 76 -9.21 -3.21 -2.84
C ALA A 76 -8.60 -1.98 -3.56
N VAL A 77 -7.76 -1.20 -2.88
CA VAL A 77 -7.03 -0.06 -3.48
C VAL A 77 -6.22 -0.48 -4.70
N ALA A 78 -5.56 -1.65 -4.68
CA ALA A 78 -4.74 -2.11 -5.81
C ALA A 78 -5.59 -2.35 -7.08
N HIS A 79 -6.76 -2.98 -6.93
CA HIS A 79 -7.72 -3.19 -8.01
C HIS A 79 -8.30 -1.87 -8.54
N LEU A 80 -8.61 -0.93 -7.65
CA LEU A 80 -9.13 0.38 -8.03
C LEU A 80 -8.12 1.20 -8.83
N LEU A 81 -6.82 1.08 -8.50
CA LEU A 81 -5.74 1.70 -9.26
C LEU A 81 -5.68 1.17 -10.70
N LEU A 82 -5.99 -0.11 -10.93
CA LEU A 82 -6.02 -0.71 -12.26
C LEU A 82 -7.27 -0.32 -13.08
N SER A 83 -8.25 0.32 -12.46
CA SER A 83 -9.50 0.74 -13.13
C SER A 83 -9.37 2.08 -13.88
N VAL A 84 -8.20 2.72 -13.83
CA VAL A 84 -7.93 4.05 -14.37
C VAL A 84 -6.58 4.09 -15.08
N ASP A 85 -6.41 5.02 -16.02
CA ASP A 85 -5.16 5.25 -16.75
C ASP A 85 -4.79 6.73 -16.84
N GLY A 86 -3.64 7.00 -17.46
CA GLY A 86 -3.17 8.36 -17.75
C GLY A 86 -3.03 9.27 -16.52
N ALA A 87 -3.50 10.52 -16.64
CA ALA A 87 -3.39 11.52 -15.58
C ALA A 87 -4.23 11.16 -14.33
N GLU A 88 -5.30 10.39 -14.50
CA GLU A 88 -6.13 9.96 -13.37
C GLU A 88 -5.40 8.92 -12.51
N LEU A 89 -4.63 8.02 -13.15
CA LEU A 89 -3.79 7.06 -12.45
C LEU A 89 -2.77 7.76 -11.54
N PHE A 90 -2.13 8.82 -12.00
CA PHE A 90 -1.18 9.60 -11.18
C PHE A 90 -1.83 10.11 -9.88
N HIS A 91 -3.01 10.72 -9.99
CA HIS A 91 -3.74 11.19 -8.81
C HIS A 91 -4.11 10.06 -7.84
N ARG A 92 -4.41 8.87 -8.36
CA ARG A 92 -4.81 7.71 -7.57
C ARG A 92 -3.63 7.04 -6.88
N VAL A 93 -2.48 6.99 -7.55
CA VAL A 93 -1.21 6.58 -6.92
C VAL A 93 -0.89 7.52 -5.76
N GLU A 94 -1.05 8.84 -5.93
CA GLU A 94 -0.89 9.80 -4.83
C GLU A 94 -1.85 9.55 -3.65
N GLN A 95 -3.09 9.11 -3.91
CA GLN A 95 -4.02 8.70 -2.85
C GLN A 95 -3.50 7.46 -2.09
N ALA A 96 -3.01 6.43 -2.80
CA ALA A 96 -2.41 5.25 -2.16
C ALA A 96 -1.15 5.62 -1.35
N VAL A 97 -0.31 6.51 -1.88
CA VAL A 97 0.85 7.09 -1.19
C VAL A 97 0.41 7.83 0.09
N ALA A 98 -0.66 8.61 0.04
CA ALA A 98 -1.20 9.30 1.21
C ALA A 98 -1.70 8.32 2.29
N LEU A 99 -2.33 7.21 1.90
CA LEU A 99 -2.75 6.14 2.83
C LEU A 99 -1.56 5.45 3.50
N LEU A 100 -0.45 5.28 2.80
CA LEU A 100 0.77 4.71 3.37
C LEU A 100 1.48 5.70 4.33
N LYS A 101 1.41 7.00 4.03
CA LYS A 101 1.97 8.07 4.88
C LYS A 101 1.12 8.37 6.13
N SER A 102 -0.15 7.99 6.16
CA SER A 102 -1.05 8.32 7.27
C SER A 102 -0.60 7.67 8.58
N ASN A 103 -1.12 8.14 9.71
CA ASN A 103 -0.90 7.50 11.03
C ASN A 103 -1.80 6.27 11.26
N THR A 104 -2.31 5.64 10.18
CA THR A 104 -3.16 4.46 10.29
C THR A 104 -2.35 3.26 10.82
N PHE A 105 -3.03 2.38 11.57
CA PHE A 105 -2.44 1.16 12.13
C PHE A 105 -1.64 0.34 11.11
N TRP A 106 -0.44 -0.09 11.52
CA TRP A 106 0.55 -0.71 10.63
C TRP A 106 0.04 -1.96 9.89
N LYS A 107 -0.88 -2.75 10.47
CA LYS A 107 -1.45 -3.91 9.76
C LYS A 107 -2.32 -3.51 8.58
N VAL A 108 -2.98 -2.34 8.64
CA VAL A 108 -3.73 -1.81 7.50
C VAL A 108 -2.77 -1.39 6.39
N LYS A 109 -1.66 -0.73 6.74
CA LYS A 109 -0.57 -0.45 5.78
C LYS A 109 -0.01 -1.75 5.21
N GLN A 110 0.21 -2.76 6.04
CA GLN A 110 0.69 -4.07 5.60
C GLN A 110 -0.25 -4.73 4.61
N ALA A 111 -1.57 -4.70 4.84
CA ALA A 111 -2.55 -5.26 3.92
C ALA A 111 -2.49 -4.59 2.54
N LEU A 112 -2.32 -3.26 2.49
CA LEU A 112 -2.09 -2.54 1.24
C LEU A 112 -0.74 -2.91 0.60
N ILE A 113 0.35 -2.90 1.37
CA ILE A 113 1.70 -3.26 0.90
C ILE A 113 1.74 -4.65 0.25
N ILE A 114 1.03 -5.62 0.81
CA ILE A 114 0.95 -6.99 0.26
C ILE A 114 0.30 -7.02 -1.13
N GLU A 115 -0.66 -6.13 -1.39
CA GLU A 115 -1.42 -6.11 -2.65
C GLU A 115 -0.78 -5.21 -3.72
N LEU A 116 0.10 -4.28 -3.34
CA LEU A 116 0.78 -3.40 -4.31
C LEU A 116 1.54 -4.12 -5.43
N PRO A 117 2.22 -5.27 -5.22
CA PRO A 117 2.87 -5.99 -6.30
C PRO A 117 1.91 -6.38 -7.43
N TYR A 118 0.66 -6.73 -7.09
CA TYR A 118 -0.36 -7.06 -8.09
C TYR A 118 -0.66 -5.86 -9.00
N PHE A 119 -0.86 -4.68 -8.41
CA PHE A 119 -1.03 -3.43 -9.15
C PHE A 119 0.22 -3.08 -9.97
N ILE A 120 1.40 -3.13 -9.36
CA ILE A 120 2.66 -2.80 -10.02
C ILE A 120 2.91 -3.72 -11.21
N GLU A 121 2.58 -5.01 -11.14
CA GLU A 121 2.76 -5.93 -12.26
C GLU A 121 1.80 -5.63 -13.44
N ARG A 122 0.59 -5.15 -13.15
CA ARG A 122 -0.50 -5.01 -14.15
C ARG A 122 -0.73 -3.59 -14.67
N CYS A 123 -0.17 -2.56 -14.05
CA CYS A 123 -0.42 -1.19 -14.47
C CYS A 123 0.14 -0.90 -15.87
N ALA A 124 -0.43 0.10 -16.54
CA ALA A 124 0.02 0.54 -17.86
C ALA A 124 1.52 0.91 -17.89
N SER A 125 2.14 0.73 -19.06
CA SER A 125 3.51 1.17 -19.30
C SER A 125 3.60 2.69 -19.14
N HIS A 126 4.68 3.18 -18.52
CA HIS A 126 4.95 4.61 -18.21
C HIS A 126 4.31 5.19 -16.94
N THR A 127 3.75 4.36 -16.06
CA THR A 127 3.34 4.83 -14.72
C THR A 127 4.58 5.33 -13.94
N ASP A 128 4.49 6.50 -13.32
CA ASP A 128 5.55 7.01 -12.43
C ASP A 128 5.38 6.46 -11.01
N PHE A 129 6.35 5.65 -10.59
CA PHE A 129 6.37 5.03 -9.28
C PHE A 129 7.29 5.72 -8.27
N THR A 130 7.82 6.90 -8.59
CA THR A 130 8.77 7.62 -7.73
C THR A 130 8.19 7.87 -6.34
N ALA A 131 6.98 8.42 -6.25
CA ALA A 131 6.35 8.70 -4.96
C ALA A 131 6.07 7.43 -4.14
N LEU A 132 5.61 6.36 -4.82
CA LEU A 132 5.34 5.07 -4.19
C LEU A 132 6.64 4.44 -3.67
N PHE A 133 7.69 4.42 -4.49
CA PHE A 133 9.01 3.91 -4.12
C PHE A 133 9.55 4.63 -2.88
N VAL A 134 9.51 5.96 -2.87
CA VAL A 134 10.02 6.77 -1.75
C VAL A 134 9.25 6.45 -0.47
N VAL A 135 7.92 6.38 -0.50
CA VAL A 135 7.12 6.08 0.69
C VAL A 135 7.35 4.67 1.22
N VAL A 136 7.37 3.67 0.34
CA VAL A 136 7.64 2.29 0.75
C VAL A 136 9.06 2.17 1.30
N GLY A 137 10.03 2.88 0.71
CA GLY A 137 11.39 2.98 1.21
C GLY A 137 11.47 3.61 2.59
N SER A 138 10.75 4.71 2.83
CA SER A 138 10.66 5.35 4.14
C SER A 138 10.02 4.42 5.18
N LEU A 139 8.92 3.75 4.84
CA LEU A 139 8.28 2.77 5.72
C LEU A 139 9.21 1.62 6.09
N LEU A 140 10.02 1.16 5.13
CA LEU A 140 11.04 0.14 5.37
C LEU A 140 12.11 0.67 6.34
N ALA A 141 12.62 1.88 6.11
CA ALA A 141 13.64 2.50 6.96
C ALA A 141 13.13 2.76 8.41
N GLU A 142 11.87 3.13 8.56
CA GLU A 142 11.21 3.35 9.86
C GLU A 142 10.94 2.04 10.62
N ASN A 143 10.73 0.92 9.92
CA ASN A 143 10.32 -0.36 10.50
C ASN A 143 11.42 -1.43 10.33
N ASP A 144 12.62 -1.13 10.80
CA ASP A 144 13.78 -2.03 10.74
C ASP A 144 13.46 -3.43 11.33
N MET A 145 14.25 -4.43 10.93
CA MET A 145 14.10 -5.86 11.23
C MET A 145 13.93 -6.20 12.72
N SER A 146 14.33 -5.29 13.61
CA SER A 146 14.22 -5.42 15.05
C SER A 146 12.78 -5.29 15.58
N GLN A 147 11.88 -4.63 14.84
CA GLN A 147 10.50 -4.41 15.29
C GLN A 147 9.46 -5.22 14.50
N ARG A 148 9.54 -5.26 13.16
CA ARG A 148 8.48 -5.85 12.30
C ARG A 148 9.03 -6.53 11.03
N ARG A 149 9.85 -7.59 11.21
CA ARG A 149 10.52 -8.32 10.11
C ARG A 149 9.63 -8.65 8.91
N THR A 150 8.42 -9.20 9.11
CA THR A 150 7.54 -9.56 8.00
C THR A 150 7.08 -8.34 7.20
N PHE A 151 6.77 -7.22 7.87
CA PHE A 151 6.38 -5.98 7.20
C PHE A 151 7.54 -5.44 6.36
N ALA A 152 8.76 -5.41 6.92
CA ALA A 152 9.97 -5.00 6.21
C ALA A 152 10.22 -5.86 4.96
N GLN A 153 10.04 -7.18 5.05
CA GLN A 153 10.15 -8.09 3.91
C GLN A 153 9.14 -7.77 2.80
N GLN A 154 7.88 -7.48 3.16
CA GLN A 154 6.87 -7.12 2.16
C GLN A 154 7.17 -5.77 1.50
N CYS A 155 7.68 -4.80 2.26
CA CYS A 155 8.17 -3.55 1.66
C CYS A 155 9.31 -3.79 0.66
N CYS A 156 10.28 -4.66 0.98
CA CYS A 156 11.33 -5.04 0.02
C CYS A 156 10.74 -5.63 -1.27
N VAL A 157 9.76 -6.54 -1.17
CA VAL A 157 9.11 -7.13 -2.35
C VAL A 157 8.50 -6.05 -3.23
N VAL A 158 7.77 -5.09 -2.66
CA VAL A 158 7.18 -3.97 -3.43
C VAL A 158 8.26 -3.16 -4.16
N LEU A 159 9.35 -2.82 -3.47
CA LEU A 159 10.46 -2.08 -4.07
C LEU A 159 11.12 -2.89 -5.20
N GLU A 160 11.30 -4.20 -5.02
CA GLU A 160 11.86 -5.09 -6.06
C GLU A 160 10.99 -5.13 -7.32
N TYR A 161 9.67 -5.19 -7.17
CA TYR A 161 8.73 -5.14 -8.30
C TYR A 161 8.84 -3.82 -9.08
N ILE A 162 8.92 -2.69 -8.38
CA ILE A 162 9.11 -1.37 -9.02
C ILE A 162 10.43 -1.38 -9.80
N VAL A 163 11.55 -1.76 -9.17
CA VAL A 163 12.85 -1.71 -9.84
C VAL A 163 12.92 -2.69 -11.02
N LYS A 164 12.33 -3.88 -10.91
CA LYS A 164 12.25 -4.84 -12.02
C LYS A 164 11.53 -4.23 -13.23
N ARG A 165 10.41 -3.53 -13.02
CA ARG A 165 9.70 -2.83 -14.11
C ARG A 165 10.50 -1.68 -14.70
N VAL A 166 11.27 -0.95 -13.90
CA VAL A 166 12.17 0.11 -14.40
C VAL A 166 13.23 -0.50 -15.34
N GLN A 167 13.83 -1.62 -14.95
CA GLN A 167 14.82 -2.32 -15.77
C GLN A 167 14.25 -2.80 -17.11
N ASN A 168 12.99 -3.24 -17.11
CA ASN A 168 12.26 -3.60 -18.32
C ASN A 168 11.78 -2.38 -19.14
N ARG A 169 12.01 -1.15 -18.66
CA ARG A 169 11.52 0.11 -19.24
C ARG A 169 9.99 0.21 -19.29
N GLU A 170 9.32 -0.43 -18.33
CA GLU A 170 7.87 -0.52 -18.25
C GLU A 170 7.25 0.52 -17.30
N CYS A 171 8.06 1.29 -16.57
CA CYS A 171 7.60 2.37 -15.68
C CYS A 171 8.67 3.47 -15.55
N ILE A 172 8.30 4.58 -14.93
CA ILE A 172 9.18 5.72 -14.65
C ILE A 172 9.57 5.68 -13.17
N LEU A 173 10.85 5.91 -12.90
CA LEU A 173 11.40 6.05 -11.55
C LEU A 173 12.50 7.12 -11.56
N SER A 174 12.28 8.23 -10.87
CA SER A 174 13.22 9.36 -10.81
C SER A 174 13.75 9.57 -9.39
N LEU A 175 14.88 8.93 -9.08
CA LEU A 175 15.47 8.97 -7.74
C LEU A 175 16.48 10.09 -7.52
N CYS A 176 16.76 10.92 -8.54
CA CYS A 176 17.83 11.93 -8.47
C CYS A 176 17.67 12.94 -7.33
N LYS A 177 16.42 13.23 -6.94
CA LYS A 177 16.06 14.14 -5.83
C LYS A 177 15.89 13.44 -4.48
N HIS A 178 16.01 12.11 -4.45
CA HIS A 178 15.74 11.26 -3.30
C HIS A 178 16.96 10.42 -2.91
N LYS A 179 18.17 11.00 -3.05
CA LYS A 179 19.44 10.29 -2.77
C LYS A 179 19.52 9.79 -1.33
N ASP A 180 19.02 10.57 -0.38
CA ASP A 180 19.12 10.24 1.05
C ASP A 180 18.39 8.93 1.39
N ILE A 181 17.19 8.72 0.83
CA ILE A 181 16.43 7.49 1.05
C ILE A 181 17.08 6.29 0.35
N VAL A 182 17.61 6.48 -0.85
CA VAL A 182 18.33 5.43 -1.59
C VAL A 182 19.58 4.98 -0.83
N GLU A 183 20.37 5.93 -0.34
CA GLU A 183 21.58 5.64 0.45
C GLU A 183 21.25 4.98 1.79
N THR A 184 20.13 5.36 2.41
CA THR A 184 19.63 4.70 3.62
C THR A 184 19.27 3.24 3.32
N LEU A 185 18.49 3.00 2.26
CA LEU A 185 18.07 1.65 1.84
C LEU A 185 19.27 0.75 1.54
N LYS A 186 20.27 1.23 0.79
CA LYS A 186 21.49 0.46 0.47
C LYS A 186 22.24 -0.04 1.71
N LYS A 187 22.15 0.69 2.83
CA LYS A 187 22.84 0.34 4.08
C LYS A 187 22.10 -0.72 4.90
N MET A 188 20.79 -0.88 4.70
CA MET A 188 19.95 -1.78 5.47
C MET A 188 20.29 -3.26 5.21
N ALA A 189 20.34 -4.06 6.27
CA ALA A 189 20.70 -5.48 6.19
C ALA A 189 19.72 -6.28 5.32
N ILE A 190 18.42 -6.02 5.44
CA ILE A 190 17.38 -6.71 4.67
C ILE A 190 17.51 -6.44 3.16
N VAL A 191 17.88 -5.20 2.78
CA VAL A 191 18.11 -4.80 1.39
C VAL A 191 19.36 -5.47 0.84
N LYS A 192 20.45 -5.49 1.61
CA LYS A 192 21.70 -6.18 1.26
C LYS A 192 21.54 -7.68 1.03
N SER A 193 20.59 -8.31 1.73
CA SER A 193 20.25 -9.73 1.56
C SER A 193 19.23 -10.02 0.47
N SER A 194 18.73 -8.99 -0.22
CA SER A 194 17.66 -9.08 -1.22
C SER A 194 18.17 -8.74 -2.62
N ALA A 195 17.42 -9.11 -3.66
CA ALA A 195 17.77 -8.77 -5.03
C ALA A 195 17.65 -7.26 -5.30
N LEU A 196 17.00 -6.52 -4.40
CA LEU A 196 16.81 -5.07 -4.48
C LEU A 196 18.13 -4.29 -4.59
N LEU A 197 19.19 -4.68 -3.88
CA LEU A 197 20.44 -3.91 -3.85
C LEU A 197 21.10 -3.82 -5.23
N ASP A 198 21.29 -4.97 -5.89
CA ASP A 198 21.91 -5.05 -7.22
C ASP A 198 21.09 -4.28 -8.27
N ASN A 199 19.79 -4.19 -8.03
CA ASN A 199 18.83 -3.54 -8.89
C ASN A 199 18.83 -2.01 -8.68
N LEU A 200 18.94 -1.54 -7.43
CA LEU A 200 19.03 -0.11 -7.09
C LEU A 200 20.31 0.54 -7.64
N LEU A 201 21.43 -0.17 -7.60
CA LEU A 201 22.71 0.31 -8.15
C LEU A 201 22.67 0.57 -9.67
N LYS A 202 21.69 0.00 -10.38
CA LYS A 202 21.51 0.17 -11.84
C LYS A 202 20.52 1.27 -12.21
N CYS A 203 19.85 1.87 -11.22
CA CYS A 203 18.84 2.91 -11.40
C CYS A 203 19.36 4.33 -11.10
N GLU A 204 20.69 4.48 -10.92
CA GLU A 204 21.39 5.76 -10.77
C GLU A 204 21.82 6.35 -12.11
#